data_AF-A0A935X7J7-F1
#
_entry.id   AF-A0A935X7J7-F1
#
_cell.length_a   1.000
_cell.length_b   1.000
_cell.length_c   1.000
_cell.angle_alpha   90.00
_cell.angle_beta   90.00
_cell.angle_gamma   90.00
#
_symmetry.space_group_name_H-M   'P 1'
#
loop_
_entity.id
_entity.type
_entity.pdbx_description
1 polymer ?
#
loop_
_entity_poly.entity_id
_entity_poly.type
_entity_poly.pdbx_seq_one_letter_code
_entity_poly.pdbx_strand_id
1 'polypeptide(L)'
;MPRPGAQVWRRYTIPGPGEPGFDTWGTTDADAWKYGGGSTWITGSYDPQLDVLYWSTGNPNPDWDGEGRKGDNLYTNSTLALDPDTGGIKFHYQYTPWDVWDFDGVNETILANVDGKKVWLHGDRNGYLYKIDRTNGAFVWAKEISKVNWATGFTPEGRPIIDETKVPTYTNKAMNVCPASEGGKWWNPMSYHPIARTVVVPSREICVDILAGKSDRVEGKYNLGIAEADWIKGYGQLVGFDAVTGEKTWTVKAPSPFTSGVLTTGGNLVFAGTPEGDFKAFDIRTGEELWSYATGSGIVGSPIAFAVDGKQYIAVPSGWGGWTGWATWGGKGGAPHLKDNRKGGTLFVFALFDVK
;
A
#
# COMPACT_ATOMS: atom_id res chain seq x y z
N MET A 1 -20.90 -18.98 -22.77
CA MET A 1 -20.21 -18.88 -21.46
C MET A 1 -19.08 -19.90 -21.43
N PRO A 2 -17.86 -19.51 -21.03
CA PRO A 2 -16.77 -20.46 -20.77
C PRO A 2 -17.20 -21.49 -19.70
N ARG A 3 -16.55 -22.66 -19.68
CA ARG A 3 -16.74 -23.65 -18.60
C ARG A 3 -16.31 -23.03 -17.25
N PRO A 4 -16.95 -23.33 -16.11
CA PRO A 4 -16.47 -22.89 -14.80
C PRO A 4 -14.98 -23.22 -14.63
N GLY A 5 -14.18 -22.21 -14.30
CA GLY A 5 -12.72 -22.33 -14.14
C GLY A 5 -11.88 -22.26 -15.42
N ALA A 6 -12.47 -22.12 -16.61
CA ALA A 6 -11.68 -21.87 -17.83
C ALA A 6 -11.09 -20.44 -17.83
N GLN A 7 -9.81 -20.31 -18.18
CA GLN A 7 -9.17 -18.99 -18.32
C GLN A 7 -9.86 -18.21 -19.44
N VAL A 8 -10.40 -17.04 -19.11
CA VAL A 8 -11.04 -16.13 -20.08
C VAL A 8 -9.99 -15.26 -20.75
N TRP A 9 -9.15 -14.60 -19.95
CA TRP A 9 -8.00 -13.83 -20.39
C TRP A 9 -6.88 -13.90 -19.34
N ARG A 10 -5.69 -13.48 -19.74
CA ARG A 10 -4.54 -13.21 -18.85
C ARG A 10 -3.87 -11.94 -19.34
N ARG A 11 -3.64 -11.01 -18.42
CA ARG A 11 -2.86 -9.80 -18.68
C ARG A 11 -1.57 -9.86 -17.89
N TYR A 12 -0.44 -9.81 -18.59
CA TYR A 12 0.85 -9.56 -17.94
C TYR A 12 0.98 -8.06 -17.65
N THR A 13 1.58 -7.74 -16.50
CA THR A 13 1.83 -6.36 -16.05
C THR A 13 3.12 -5.79 -16.61
N ILE A 14 4.04 -6.67 -16.99
CA ILE A 14 5.27 -6.31 -17.70
C ILE A 14 5.01 -6.47 -19.20
N PRO A 15 5.14 -5.39 -20.00
CA PRO A 15 4.94 -5.44 -21.43
C PRO A 15 6.05 -6.24 -22.11
N GLY A 16 5.70 -7.05 -23.09
CA GLY A 16 6.65 -7.77 -23.95
C GLY A 16 7.06 -6.95 -25.19
N PRO A 17 8.00 -7.46 -26.01
CA PRO A 17 8.42 -6.79 -27.25
C PRO A 17 7.24 -6.45 -28.16
N GLY A 18 7.14 -5.17 -28.55
CA GLY A 18 6.05 -4.65 -29.39
C GLY A 18 4.81 -4.19 -28.63
N GLU A 19 4.74 -4.37 -27.31
CA GLU A 19 3.67 -3.85 -26.46
C GLU A 19 4.00 -2.43 -25.95
N PRO A 20 2.99 -1.57 -25.76
CA PRO A 20 3.19 -0.25 -25.15
C PRO A 20 3.88 -0.34 -23.78
N GLY A 21 4.87 0.52 -23.55
CA GLY A 21 5.65 0.56 -22.31
C GLY A 21 6.90 -0.32 -22.29
N PHE A 22 7.09 -1.21 -23.27
CA PHE A 22 8.29 -2.07 -23.36
C PHE A 22 9.59 -1.27 -23.45
N ASP A 23 9.56 -0.16 -24.17
CA ASP A 23 10.67 0.77 -24.37
C ASP A 23 11.11 1.49 -23.08
N THR A 24 10.31 1.42 -22.01
CA THR A 24 10.62 2.07 -20.73
C THR A 24 11.53 1.26 -19.79
N TRP A 25 11.92 0.04 -20.16
CA TRP A 25 12.72 -0.84 -19.29
C TRP A 25 14.23 -0.57 -19.32
N GLY A 26 14.69 0.24 -20.29
CA GLY A 26 16.08 0.69 -20.45
C GLY A 26 17.16 -0.28 -19.97
N THR A 27 17.02 -1.54 -20.40
CA THR A 27 17.89 -2.65 -20.06
C THR A 27 18.49 -3.24 -21.34
N THR A 28 19.71 -3.75 -21.23
CA THR A 28 20.37 -4.47 -22.34
C THR A 28 19.98 -5.94 -22.39
N ASP A 29 19.26 -6.42 -21.39
CA ASP A 29 18.78 -7.79 -21.30
C ASP A 29 17.45 -7.94 -22.03
N ALA A 30 17.48 -8.57 -23.21
CA ALA A 30 16.31 -8.76 -24.07
C ALA A 30 15.19 -9.59 -23.40
N ASP A 31 15.51 -10.32 -22.33
CA ASP A 31 14.58 -11.18 -21.61
C ASP A 31 14.09 -10.60 -20.28
N ALA A 32 14.52 -9.39 -19.88
CA ALA A 32 14.13 -8.76 -18.63
C ALA A 32 12.61 -8.70 -18.40
N TRP A 33 11.84 -8.49 -19.47
CA TRP A 33 10.37 -8.45 -19.42
C TRP A 33 9.74 -9.75 -18.89
N LYS A 34 10.43 -10.90 -19.01
CA LYS A 34 9.96 -12.20 -18.52
C LYS A 34 10.03 -12.34 -17.00
N TYR A 35 10.79 -11.49 -16.33
CA TYR A 35 11.00 -11.53 -14.88
C TYR A 35 11.04 -10.15 -14.24
N GLY A 36 10.51 -9.13 -14.91
CA GLY A 36 10.59 -7.73 -14.48
C GLY A 36 9.78 -7.39 -13.22
N GLY A 37 9.10 -8.35 -12.57
CA GLY A 37 8.29 -8.09 -11.38
C GLY A 37 6.86 -7.68 -11.72
N GLY A 38 6.39 -6.57 -11.16
CA GLY A 38 5.03 -6.05 -11.38
C GLY A 38 3.93 -6.94 -10.81
N SER A 39 4.23 -7.66 -9.74
CA SER A 39 3.33 -8.68 -9.17
C SER A 39 2.06 -8.05 -8.60
N THR A 40 0.95 -8.80 -8.62
CA THR A 40 -0.39 -8.27 -8.33
C THR A 40 -1.05 -8.97 -7.15
N TRP A 41 -0.48 -8.81 -5.97
CA TRP A 41 -0.80 -9.63 -4.79
C TRP A 41 -1.92 -9.05 -3.90
N ILE A 42 -2.55 -7.95 -4.31
CA ILE A 42 -3.79 -7.41 -3.72
C ILE A 42 -4.91 -7.44 -4.76
N THR A 43 -6.14 -7.63 -4.29
CA THR A 43 -7.34 -7.69 -5.16
C THR A 43 -7.70 -6.30 -5.70
N GLY A 44 -8.02 -6.22 -6.99
CA GLY A 44 -8.50 -4.99 -7.62
C GLY A 44 -9.91 -4.56 -7.22
N SER A 45 -10.34 -3.40 -7.70
CA SER A 45 -11.68 -2.83 -7.49
C SER A 45 -12.42 -2.64 -8.81
N TYR A 46 -13.75 -2.64 -8.80
CA TYR A 46 -14.57 -2.58 -10.02
C TYR A 46 -15.61 -1.46 -9.94
N ASP A 47 -15.73 -0.64 -10.99
CA ASP A 47 -16.84 0.32 -11.15
C ASP A 47 -17.84 -0.21 -12.20
N PRO A 48 -19.03 -0.68 -11.79
CA PRO A 48 -20.03 -1.21 -12.72
C PRO A 48 -20.67 -0.15 -13.64
N GLN A 49 -20.58 1.13 -13.29
CA GLN A 49 -21.12 2.21 -14.14
C GLN A 49 -20.17 2.58 -15.28
N LEU A 50 -18.86 2.40 -15.07
CA LEU A 50 -17.84 2.64 -16.09
C LEU A 50 -17.43 1.36 -16.81
N ASP A 51 -17.78 0.21 -16.23
CA ASP A 51 -17.32 -1.11 -16.65
C ASP A 51 -15.79 -1.19 -16.75
N VAL A 52 -15.14 -0.88 -15.63
CA VAL A 52 -13.68 -0.82 -15.50
C VAL A 52 -13.24 -1.54 -14.24
N LEU A 53 -12.26 -2.42 -14.40
CA LEU A 53 -11.52 -3.09 -13.33
C LEU A 53 -10.22 -2.33 -13.06
N TYR A 54 -10.02 -1.81 -11.85
CA TYR A 54 -8.81 -1.14 -11.43
C TYR A 54 -7.92 -2.12 -10.67
N TRP A 55 -6.72 -2.37 -11.18
CA TRP A 55 -5.82 -3.37 -10.62
C TRP A 55 -4.42 -2.82 -10.42
N SER A 56 -3.96 -2.82 -9.17
CA SER A 56 -2.67 -2.28 -8.75
C SER A 56 -1.53 -3.29 -8.95
N THR A 57 -0.35 -2.81 -9.28
CA THR A 57 0.86 -3.61 -9.58
C THR A 57 2.00 -3.23 -8.64
N GLY A 58 2.81 -4.23 -8.28
CA GLY A 58 3.95 -4.07 -7.38
C GLY A 58 5.23 -3.61 -8.07
N ASN A 59 6.33 -3.76 -7.34
CA ASN A 59 7.66 -3.27 -7.68
C ASN A 59 8.28 -3.96 -8.92
N PRO A 60 9.23 -3.30 -9.60
CA PRO A 60 10.08 -3.93 -10.60
C PRO A 60 11.11 -4.89 -9.97
N ASN A 61 11.70 -5.76 -10.79
CA ASN A 61 12.76 -6.67 -10.38
C ASN A 61 14.07 -6.37 -11.13
N PRO A 62 15.25 -6.42 -10.48
CA PRO A 62 15.47 -6.63 -9.04
C PRO A 62 14.89 -5.50 -8.18
N ASP A 63 14.51 -5.81 -6.94
CA ASP A 63 13.66 -4.95 -6.12
C ASP A 63 14.31 -3.57 -5.78
N TRP A 64 15.60 -3.55 -5.43
CA TRP A 64 16.37 -2.34 -5.07
C TRP A 64 17.44 -1.94 -6.09
N ASP A 65 17.87 -2.84 -6.98
CA ASP A 65 18.86 -2.52 -8.01
C ASP A 65 18.18 -2.03 -9.30
N GLY A 66 18.18 -0.71 -9.48
CA GLY A 66 17.67 -0.06 -10.69
C GLY A 66 18.72 0.23 -11.76
N GLU A 67 20.02 -0.03 -11.53
CA GLU A 67 21.07 0.38 -12.47
C GLU A 67 20.95 -0.33 -13.83
N GLY A 68 20.53 -1.60 -13.81
CA GLY A 68 20.33 -2.44 -15.00
C GLY A 68 18.98 -2.28 -15.70
N ARG A 69 18.10 -1.41 -15.19
CA ARG A 69 16.71 -1.22 -15.67
C ARG A 69 16.28 0.25 -15.62
N LYS A 70 17.14 1.18 -16.04
CA LYS A 70 16.84 2.61 -15.97
C LYS A 70 15.68 2.97 -16.89
N GLY A 71 14.70 3.70 -16.37
CA GLY A 71 13.49 4.10 -17.10
C GLY A 71 12.25 3.75 -16.29
N ASP A 72 11.08 4.12 -16.80
CA ASP A 72 9.84 4.07 -16.02
C ASP A 72 9.45 2.66 -15.56
N ASN A 73 9.95 1.60 -16.21
CA ASN A 73 9.64 0.21 -15.90
C ASN A 73 8.13 -0.08 -15.95
N LEU A 74 7.42 0.49 -16.93
CA LEU A 74 5.97 0.29 -17.02
C LEU A 74 5.63 -1.20 -17.21
N TYR A 75 4.58 -1.75 -16.58
CA TYR A 75 3.60 -1.08 -15.74
C TYR A 75 3.76 -1.44 -14.25
N THR A 76 4.97 -1.39 -13.70
CA THR A 76 5.19 -1.58 -12.25
C THR A 76 4.71 -0.37 -11.46
N ASN A 77 4.41 -0.56 -10.18
CA ASN A 77 3.96 0.48 -9.25
C ASN A 77 2.87 1.37 -9.83
N SER A 78 1.86 0.73 -10.43
CA SER A 78 0.81 1.41 -11.18
C SER A 78 -0.56 0.87 -10.80
N THR A 79 -1.59 1.72 -10.91
CA THR A 79 -2.97 1.23 -11.06
C THR A 79 -3.30 1.14 -12.54
N LEU A 80 -3.66 -0.05 -13.00
CA LEU A 80 -4.17 -0.31 -14.34
C LEU A 80 -5.69 -0.21 -14.36
N ALA A 81 -6.26 0.59 -15.26
CA ALA A 81 -7.67 0.54 -15.59
C ALA A 81 -7.87 -0.45 -16.74
N LEU A 82 -8.53 -1.57 -16.45
CA LEU A 82 -8.69 -2.71 -17.34
C LEU A 82 -10.14 -2.83 -17.80
N ASP A 83 -10.28 -3.28 -19.04
CA ASP A 83 -11.53 -3.82 -19.55
C ASP A 83 -11.80 -5.21 -18.93
N PRO A 84 -12.92 -5.43 -18.23
CA PRO A 84 -13.16 -6.67 -17.50
C PRO A 84 -13.40 -7.88 -18.42
N ASP A 85 -13.89 -7.67 -19.65
CA ASP A 85 -14.18 -8.74 -20.60
C ASP A 85 -12.92 -9.21 -21.34
N THR A 86 -11.98 -8.31 -21.60
CA THR A 86 -10.80 -8.58 -22.46
C THR A 86 -9.47 -8.54 -21.72
N GLY A 87 -9.38 -7.89 -20.55
CA GLY A 87 -8.13 -7.63 -19.84
C GLY A 87 -7.26 -6.55 -20.50
N GLY A 88 -7.77 -5.84 -21.51
CA GLY A 88 -7.07 -4.74 -22.17
C GLY A 88 -6.89 -3.53 -21.25
N ILE A 89 -5.71 -2.88 -21.29
CA ILE A 89 -5.46 -1.65 -20.54
C ILE A 89 -6.16 -0.48 -21.26
N LYS A 90 -7.12 0.14 -20.58
CA LYS A 90 -7.78 1.39 -21.02
C LYS A 90 -6.88 2.59 -20.76
N PHE A 91 -6.29 2.67 -19.57
CA PHE A 91 -5.30 3.66 -19.16
C PHE A 91 -4.59 3.18 -17.87
N HIS A 92 -3.60 3.93 -17.41
CA HIS A 92 -2.89 3.64 -16.16
C HIS A 92 -2.43 4.95 -15.49
N TYR A 93 -2.12 4.87 -14.20
CA TYR A 93 -1.35 5.89 -13.48
C TYR A 93 -0.23 5.19 -12.73
N GLN A 94 1.01 5.65 -12.92
CA GLN A 94 2.20 5.11 -12.27
C GLN A 94 2.60 5.98 -11.07
N TYR A 95 2.68 5.37 -9.90
CA TYR A 95 3.00 6.04 -8.63
C TYR A 95 4.49 6.23 -8.43
N THR A 96 5.31 5.23 -8.82
CA THR A 96 6.76 5.24 -8.58
C THR A 96 7.49 4.74 -9.85
N PRO A 97 7.79 5.65 -10.80
CA PRO A 97 8.62 5.34 -11.97
C PRO A 97 10.06 5.03 -11.55
N TRP A 98 10.71 4.08 -12.22
CA TRP A 98 12.10 3.67 -11.91
C TRP A 98 12.33 3.41 -10.41
N ASP A 99 11.47 2.59 -9.80
CA ASP A 99 11.54 2.32 -8.37
C ASP A 99 12.84 1.59 -7.99
N VAL A 100 13.53 2.11 -6.98
CA VAL A 100 14.79 1.59 -6.42
C VAL A 100 14.73 1.47 -4.90
N TRP A 101 13.52 1.52 -4.33
CA TRP A 101 13.29 1.50 -2.89
C TRP A 101 12.37 0.36 -2.45
N ASP A 102 11.86 -0.43 -3.39
CA ASP A 102 10.83 -1.46 -3.17
C ASP A 102 9.55 -0.81 -2.63
N PHE A 103 9.02 0.16 -3.37
CA PHE A 103 7.74 0.80 -3.09
C PHE A 103 6.64 0.17 -3.93
N ASP A 104 6.23 -1.06 -3.62
CA ASP A 104 5.13 -1.70 -4.35
C ASP A 104 3.88 -0.81 -4.39
N GLY A 105 3.51 -0.35 -5.59
CA GLY A 105 2.27 0.40 -5.82
C GLY A 105 1.02 -0.49 -5.85
N VAL A 106 1.06 -1.65 -5.19
CA VAL A 106 0.03 -2.72 -5.26
C VAL A 106 -1.15 -2.48 -4.31
N ASN A 107 -1.09 -1.43 -3.50
CA ASN A 107 -2.11 -1.15 -2.49
C ASN A 107 -3.53 -1.00 -3.09
N GLU A 108 -4.52 -1.17 -2.22
CA GLU A 108 -5.93 -1.12 -2.59
C GLU A 108 -6.33 0.22 -3.23
N THR A 109 -7.29 0.13 -4.15
CA THR A 109 -7.79 1.26 -4.93
C THR A 109 -9.23 1.56 -4.52
N ILE A 110 -9.42 2.45 -3.54
CA ILE A 110 -10.77 2.74 -3.02
C ILE A 110 -11.51 3.64 -4.01
N LEU A 111 -12.54 3.09 -4.66
CA LEU A 111 -13.39 3.86 -5.58
C LEU A 111 -14.39 4.70 -4.77
N ALA A 112 -14.35 6.02 -4.95
CA ALA A 112 -15.17 6.95 -4.18
C ALA A 112 -15.75 8.08 -5.05
N ASN A 113 -16.94 8.55 -4.72
CA ASN A 113 -17.50 9.77 -5.30
C ASN A 113 -17.26 10.91 -4.31
N VAL A 114 -16.29 11.76 -4.60
CA VAL A 114 -15.87 12.83 -3.69
C VAL A 114 -16.14 14.17 -4.35
N ASP A 115 -17.02 14.97 -3.74
CA ASP A 115 -17.42 16.29 -4.26
C ASP A 115 -17.92 16.21 -5.72
N GLY A 116 -18.80 15.24 -5.99
CA GLY A 116 -19.35 14.99 -7.33
C GLY A 116 -18.38 14.35 -8.32
N LYS A 117 -17.10 14.18 -7.99
CA LYS A 117 -16.10 13.57 -8.88
C LYS A 117 -15.92 12.08 -8.62
N LYS A 118 -15.87 11.30 -9.70
CA LYS A 118 -15.52 9.88 -9.66
C LYS A 118 -14.00 9.74 -9.52
N VAL A 119 -13.52 9.33 -8.36
CA VAL A 119 -12.09 9.15 -8.10
C VAL A 119 -11.77 7.75 -7.61
N TRP A 120 -10.50 7.39 -7.65
CA TRP A 120 -9.95 6.42 -6.71
C TRP A 120 -8.99 7.09 -5.74
N LEU A 121 -8.95 6.55 -4.52
CA LEU A 121 -8.02 6.91 -3.47
C LEU A 121 -7.04 5.76 -3.28
N HIS A 122 -5.75 6.07 -3.19
CA HIS A 122 -4.70 5.07 -3.07
C HIS A 122 -3.61 5.54 -2.11
N GLY A 123 -3.45 4.86 -0.98
CA GLY A 123 -2.34 5.09 -0.05
C GLY A 123 -1.20 4.15 -0.40
N ASP A 124 -0.14 4.69 -0.98
CA ASP A 124 0.98 3.94 -1.55
C ASP A 124 2.12 3.73 -0.53
N ARG A 125 2.89 2.67 -0.74
CA ARG A 125 4.15 2.41 -0.03
C ARG A 125 5.11 3.59 -0.10
N ASN A 126 5.16 4.31 -1.21
CA ASN A 126 6.05 5.45 -1.43
C ASN A 126 5.80 6.66 -0.51
N GLY A 127 4.76 6.61 0.34
CA GLY A 127 4.51 7.60 1.38
C GLY A 127 3.49 8.67 1.01
N TYR A 128 2.78 8.52 -0.10
CA TYR A 128 1.69 9.41 -0.51
C TYR A 128 0.31 8.76 -0.50
N LEU A 129 -0.71 9.55 -0.16
CA LEU A 129 -2.11 9.31 -0.49
C LEU A 129 -2.41 10.05 -1.79
N TYR A 130 -2.85 9.30 -2.80
CA TYR A 130 -3.23 9.82 -4.10
C TYR A 130 -4.74 9.91 -4.23
N LYS A 131 -5.19 10.96 -4.91
CA LYS A 131 -6.53 11.05 -5.50
C LYS A 131 -6.37 11.20 -7.01
N ILE A 132 -6.98 10.27 -7.75
CA ILE A 132 -6.91 10.21 -9.21
C ILE A 132 -8.33 10.16 -9.76
N ASP A 133 -8.60 10.86 -10.86
CA ASP A 133 -9.87 10.73 -11.58
C ASP A 133 -9.95 9.33 -12.19
N ARG A 134 -10.93 8.54 -11.75
CA ARG A 134 -11.04 7.14 -12.18
C ARG A 134 -11.64 6.98 -13.58
N THR A 135 -12.06 8.05 -14.24
CA THR A 135 -12.60 7.97 -15.60
C THR A 135 -11.53 8.02 -16.68
N ASN A 136 -10.37 8.60 -16.37
CA ASN A 136 -9.31 8.86 -17.35
C ASN A 136 -7.87 8.78 -16.79
N GLY A 137 -7.70 8.58 -15.48
CA GLY A 137 -6.39 8.47 -14.84
C GLY A 137 -5.72 9.81 -14.54
N ALA A 138 -6.43 10.94 -14.70
CA ALA A 138 -5.86 12.25 -14.47
C ALA A 138 -5.56 12.48 -12.98
N PHE A 139 -4.35 12.97 -12.71
CA PHE A 139 -3.92 13.35 -11.37
C PHE A 139 -4.80 14.47 -10.79
N VAL A 140 -5.20 14.33 -9.52
CA VAL A 140 -5.92 15.38 -8.78
C VAL A 140 -5.02 15.97 -7.70
N TRP A 141 -4.52 15.14 -6.79
CA TRP A 141 -3.52 15.53 -5.79
C TRP A 141 -2.82 14.30 -5.19
N ALA A 142 -1.66 14.54 -4.57
CA ALA A 142 -0.95 13.61 -3.71
C ALA A 142 -0.55 14.31 -2.39
N LYS A 143 -0.69 13.62 -1.26
CA LYS A 143 -0.42 14.16 0.08
C LYS A 143 0.35 13.16 0.93
N GLU A 144 1.34 13.64 1.67
CA GLU A 144 2.19 12.78 2.50
C GLU A 144 1.39 12.07 3.60
N ILE A 145 1.39 10.73 3.56
CA ILE A 145 0.89 9.88 4.65
C ILE A 145 1.97 9.60 5.68
N SER A 146 3.23 9.66 5.27
CA SER A 146 4.44 9.58 6.09
C SER A 146 5.43 10.64 5.62
N LYS A 147 6.51 10.88 6.37
CA LYS A 147 7.63 11.66 5.85
C LYS A 147 8.10 11.10 4.50
N VAL A 148 8.17 11.96 3.48
CA VAL A 148 8.73 11.63 2.16
C VAL A 148 9.95 12.50 1.89
N ASN A 149 11.02 11.90 1.38
CA ASN A 149 12.15 12.66 0.83
C ASN A 149 12.81 12.04 -0.40
N TRP A 150 12.36 10.86 -0.86
CA TRP A 150 12.82 10.29 -2.13
C TRP A 150 12.33 11.10 -3.33
N ALA A 151 11.28 11.92 -3.15
CA ALA A 151 10.77 12.85 -4.15
C ALA A 151 10.74 14.28 -3.59
N THR A 152 10.98 15.26 -4.45
CA THR A 152 10.97 16.70 -4.11
C THR A 152 9.65 17.40 -4.45
N GLY A 153 8.75 16.71 -5.17
CA GLY A 153 7.48 17.24 -5.61
C GLY A 153 6.91 16.44 -6.77
N PHE A 154 5.98 17.06 -7.51
CA PHE A 154 5.32 16.46 -8.66
C PHE A 154 5.38 17.41 -9.86
N THR A 155 5.49 16.83 -11.04
CA THR A 155 5.16 17.51 -12.30
C THR A 155 3.66 17.88 -12.35
N PRO A 156 3.22 18.78 -13.25
CA PRO A 156 1.80 19.10 -13.41
C PRO A 156 0.90 17.89 -13.68
N GLU A 157 1.43 16.88 -14.37
CA GLU A 157 0.73 15.63 -14.70
C GLU A 157 0.69 14.64 -13.54
N GLY A 158 1.30 14.98 -12.40
CA GLY A 158 1.32 14.15 -11.21
C GLY A 158 2.41 13.08 -11.19
N ARG A 159 3.45 13.18 -12.05
CA ARG A 159 4.64 12.33 -11.94
C ARG A 159 5.56 12.84 -10.81
N PRO A 160 5.96 12.00 -9.84
CA PRO A 160 6.94 12.38 -8.82
C PRO A 160 8.29 12.81 -9.42
N ILE A 161 8.92 13.80 -8.81
CA ILE A 161 10.27 14.28 -9.17
C ILE A 161 11.26 13.66 -8.19
N ILE A 162 12.01 12.65 -8.65
CA ILE A 162 12.98 11.90 -7.85
C ILE A 162 14.09 12.82 -7.33
N ASP A 163 14.41 12.71 -6.04
CA ASP A 163 15.63 13.24 -5.44
C ASP A 163 16.77 12.26 -5.67
N GLU A 164 17.66 12.58 -6.61
CA GLU A 164 18.84 11.77 -6.94
C GLU A 164 19.76 11.52 -5.73
N THR A 165 19.73 12.36 -4.70
CA THR A 165 20.52 12.14 -3.47
C THR A 165 19.99 10.98 -2.63
N LYS A 166 18.75 10.54 -2.88
CA LYS A 166 18.08 9.40 -2.23
C LYS A 166 18.07 8.14 -3.07
N VAL A 167 18.66 8.16 -4.25
CA VAL A 167 18.79 6.98 -5.13
C VAL A 167 20.00 6.15 -4.68
N PRO A 168 19.80 4.92 -4.17
CA PRO A 168 20.92 4.02 -3.91
C PRO A 168 21.53 3.53 -5.21
N THR A 169 22.86 3.44 -5.24
CA THR A 169 23.62 2.83 -6.35
C THR A 169 24.67 1.88 -5.78
N TYR A 170 25.47 1.22 -6.61
CA TYR A 170 26.56 0.37 -6.10
C TYR A 170 27.65 1.13 -5.33
N THR A 171 27.73 2.45 -5.50
CA THR A 171 28.75 3.31 -4.86
C THR A 171 28.14 4.43 -4.02
N ASN A 172 26.83 4.68 -4.12
CA ASN A 172 26.12 5.67 -3.35
C ASN A 172 25.25 4.98 -2.29
N LYS A 173 25.67 5.03 -1.02
CA LYS A 173 24.81 4.68 0.11
C LYS A 173 23.85 5.83 0.35
N ALA A 174 22.59 5.66 -0.06
CA ALA A 174 21.56 6.67 0.13
C ALA A 174 21.18 6.74 1.62
N MET A 175 21.46 7.90 2.23
CA MET A 175 21.26 8.10 3.66
C MET A 175 19.91 8.76 3.96
N ASN A 176 19.29 8.35 5.05
CA ASN A 176 18.04 8.86 5.59
C ASN A 176 16.92 8.89 4.55
N VAL A 177 16.70 7.78 3.83
CA VAL A 177 15.60 7.64 2.88
C VAL A 177 14.30 7.41 3.66
N CYS A 178 13.27 8.18 3.36
CA CYS A 178 11.94 8.05 3.93
C CYS A 178 10.87 8.07 2.81
N PRO A 179 9.92 7.11 2.81
CA PRO A 179 9.87 5.96 3.72
C PRO A 179 10.97 4.91 3.41
N ALA A 180 11.16 3.95 4.31
CA ALA A 180 11.86 2.68 4.02
C ALA A 180 10.98 1.78 3.14
N SER A 181 11.48 0.59 2.74
CA SER A 181 10.69 -0.34 1.91
C SER A 181 9.37 -0.76 2.54
N GLU A 182 9.25 -0.81 3.87
CA GLU A 182 7.97 -0.97 4.60
C GLU A 182 6.91 0.09 4.29
N GLY A 183 7.35 1.18 3.66
CA GLY A 183 6.54 2.24 3.12
C GLY A 183 5.93 3.16 4.17
N GLY A 184 5.28 4.22 3.68
CA GLY A 184 4.37 5.02 4.49
C GLY A 184 3.10 4.28 4.84
N LYS A 185 2.80 3.20 4.13
CA LYS A 185 1.75 2.21 4.38
C LYS A 185 2.16 0.88 3.75
N TRP A 186 1.76 -0.23 4.36
CA TRP A 186 2.05 -1.58 3.86
C TRP A 186 0.78 -2.17 3.21
N TRP A 187 0.62 -3.49 3.15
CA TRP A 187 -0.53 -4.13 2.50
C TRP A 187 -1.90 -3.81 3.10
N ASN A 188 -1.95 -3.45 4.38
CA ASN A 188 -3.18 -3.41 5.13
C ASN A 188 -4.09 -2.26 4.68
N PRO A 189 -5.38 -2.52 4.37
CA PRO A 189 -6.21 -1.56 3.67
C PRO A 189 -6.62 -0.36 4.54
N MET A 190 -6.64 0.82 3.92
CA MET A 190 -7.25 2.03 4.47
C MET A 190 -8.79 1.99 4.31
N SER A 191 -9.49 2.96 4.90
CA SER A 191 -10.95 3.06 4.78
C SER A 191 -11.39 4.48 4.44
N TYR A 192 -12.51 4.60 3.71
CA TYR A 192 -13.15 5.87 3.39
C TYR A 192 -14.54 5.96 4.03
N HIS A 193 -14.77 7.01 4.81
CA HIS A 193 -16.05 7.31 5.43
C HIS A 193 -16.77 8.44 4.67
N PRO A 194 -17.79 8.14 3.84
CA PRO A 194 -18.38 9.12 2.93
C PRO A 194 -19.12 10.26 3.63
N ILE A 195 -19.75 10.00 4.78
CA ILE A 195 -20.52 11.00 5.53
C ILE A 195 -19.59 12.05 6.16
N ALA A 196 -18.49 11.59 6.76
CA ALA A 196 -17.47 12.48 7.34
C ALA A 196 -16.52 13.05 6.26
N ARG A 197 -16.54 12.46 5.05
CA ARG A 197 -15.58 12.70 3.96
C ARG A 197 -14.14 12.46 4.38
N THR A 198 -13.91 11.46 5.23
CA THR A 198 -12.59 11.19 5.82
C THR A 198 -12.01 9.90 5.26
N VAL A 199 -10.76 9.94 4.78
CA VAL A 199 -9.94 8.77 4.51
C VAL A 199 -9.09 8.49 5.74
N VAL A 200 -9.08 7.26 6.23
CA VAL A 200 -8.28 6.87 7.40
C VAL A 200 -7.21 5.88 6.97
N VAL A 201 -5.95 6.30 7.10
CA VAL A 201 -4.78 5.58 6.62
C VAL A 201 -3.98 5.00 7.81
N PRO A 202 -3.75 3.68 7.87
CA PRO A 202 -2.86 3.06 8.85
C PRO A 202 -1.40 3.22 8.39
N SER A 203 -0.87 4.41 8.65
CA SER A 203 0.44 4.86 8.17
C SER A 203 1.61 4.47 9.11
N ARG A 204 2.82 4.55 8.58
CA ARG A 204 4.07 4.16 9.23
C ARG A 204 5.14 5.22 8.97
N GLU A 205 5.97 5.49 9.97
CA GLU A 205 7.05 6.47 9.90
C GLU A 205 8.37 5.76 10.07
N ILE A 206 8.81 5.12 8.97
CA ILE A 206 9.99 4.26 8.93
C ILE A 206 10.97 4.82 7.89
N CYS A 207 12.26 4.89 8.23
CA CYS A 207 13.31 5.37 7.32
C CYS A 207 14.54 4.44 7.36
N VAL A 208 15.33 4.46 6.28
CA VAL A 208 16.44 3.52 6.04
C VAL A 208 17.67 4.25 5.46
N ASP A 209 18.86 3.77 5.79
CA ASP A 209 20.08 3.99 5.00
C ASP A 209 20.31 2.75 4.13
N ILE A 210 20.45 2.92 2.82
CA ILE A 210 20.42 1.80 1.87
C ILE A 210 21.52 1.90 0.81
N LEU A 211 22.12 0.75 0.48
CA LEU A 211 23.09 0.58 -0.60
C LEU A 211 22.61 -0.52 -1.54
N ALA A 212 22.53 -0.22 -2.84
CA ALA A 212 22.16 -1.20 -3.85
C ALA A 212 23.29 -2.22 -4.02
N GLY A 213 22.92 -3.46 -4.33
CA GLY A 213 23.85 -4.56 -4.55
C GLY A 213 23.58 -5.24 -5.88
N LYS A 214 24.61 -5.82 -6.49
CA LYS A 214 24.40 -6.67 -7.67
C LYS A 214 23.75 -7.99 -7.25
N SER A 215 22.78 -8.45 -8.04
CA SER A 215 22.19 -9.77 -7.88
C SER A 215 22.14 -10.48 -9.23
N ASP A 216 22.69 -11.69 -9.28
CA ASP A 216 22.53 -12.57 -10.44
C ASP A 216 21.23 -13.34 -10.27
N ARG A 217 20.30 -13.16 -11.22
CA ARG A 217 19.03 -13.88 -11.21
C ARG A 217 19.27 -15.37 -11.34
N VAL A 218 18.79 -16.12 -10.35
CA VAL A 218 18.69 -17.58 -10.40
C VAL A 218 17.24 -17.96 -10.14
N GLU A 219 16.63 -18.70 -11.06
CA GLU A 219 15.24 -19.14 -10.89
C GLU A 219 15.06 -19.92 -9.58
N GLY A 220 13.99 -19.59 -8.85
CA GLY A 220 13.71 -20.15 -7.53
C GLY A 220 14.50 -19.52 -6.37
N LYS A 221 15.36 -18.52 -6.61
CA LYS A 221 16.05 -17.73 -5.57
C LYS A 221 15.56 -16.28 -5.55
N TYR A 222 15.77 -15.62 -4.42
CA TYR A 222 15.54 -14.18 -4.30
C TYR A 222 16.43 -13.39 -5.26
N ASN A 223 15.88 -12.31 -5.81
CA ASN A 223 16.60 -11.38 -6.68
C ASN A 223 16.33 -9.94 -6.21
N LEU A 224 16.92 -9.58 -5.07
CA LEU A 224 16.62 -8.34 -4.36
C LEU A 224 17.45 -7.15 -4.87
N GLY A 225 18.73 -7.37 -5.19
CA GLY A 225 19.60 -6.27 -5.62
C GLY A 225 19.98 -5.30 -4.49
N ILE A 226 20.16 -5.80 -3.27
CA ILE A 226 20.48 -4.99 -2.08
C ILE A 226 21.76 -5.48 -1.40
N ALA A 227 22.65 -4.56 -1.05
CA ALA A 227 23.91 -4.86 -0.35
C ALA A 227 23.81 -4.56 1.14
N GLU A 228 23.27 -3.39 1.51
CA GLU A 228 23.10 -2.96 2.89
C GLU A 228 21.75 -2.27 3.08
N ALA A 229 21.11 -2.52 4.22
CA ALA A 229 19.90 -1.83 4.66
C ALA A 229 19.92 -1.65 6.18
N ASP A 230 19.97 -0.40 6.62
CA ASP A 230 19.99 -0.02 8.04
C ASP A 230 18.75 0.81 8.35
N TRP A 231 17.76 0.23 9.04
CA TRP A 231 16.63 1.01 9.51
C TRP A 231 17.06 1.92 10.67
N ILE A 232 16.76 3.20 10.52
CA ILE A 232 17.26 4.25 11.44
C ILE A 232 16.17 4.83 12.33
N LYS A 233 14.90 4.68 11.94
CA LYS A 233 13.73 5.18 12.68
C LYS A 233 12.50 4.35 12.33
N GLY A 234 11.60 4.14 13.28
CA GLY A 234 10.31 3.51 13.02
C GLY A 234 9.29 3.72 14.12
N TYR A 235 8.06 4.09 13.74
CA TYR A 235 6.87 4.04 14.59
C TYR A 235 5.61 4.00 13.72
N GLY A 236 4.45 3.76 14.32
CA GLY A 236 3.16 3.71 13.63
C GLY A 236 2.32 4.95 13.80
N GLN A 237 1.35 5.13 12.90
CA GLN A 237 0.32 6.14 13.07
C GLN A 237 -0.99 5.74 12.38
N LEU A 238 -2.10 6.24 12.91
CA LEU A 238 -3.38 6.25 12.21
C LEU A 238 -3.70 7.71 11.86
N VAL A 239 -3.95 7.98 10.60
CA VAL A 239 -4.04 9.35 10.10
C VAL A 239 -5.34 9.55 9.36
N GLY A 240 -6.10 10.58 9.75
CA GLY A 240 -7.29 11.03 9.05
C GLY A 240 -6.96 12.11 8.03
N PHE A 241 -7.58 12.03 6.86
CA PHE A 241 -7.48 13.01 5.77
C PHE A 241 -8.85 13.42 5.28
N ASP A 242 -9.06 14.71 5.01
CA ASP A 242 -10.23 15.16 4.26
C ASP A 242 -10.10 14.69 2.80
N ALA A 243 -11.07 13.94 2.29
CA ALA A 243 -11.00 13.34 0.96
C ALA A 243 -11.12 14.37 -0.19
N VAL A 244 -11.64 15.57 0.10
CA VAL A 244 -11.77 16.64 -0.90
C VAL A 244 -10.40 17.28 -1.11
N THR A 245 -9.81 17.79 -0.02
CA THR A 245 -8.58 18.61 -0.06
C THR A 245 -7.30 17.79 0.09
N GLY A 246 -7.40 16.59 0.66
CA GLY A 246 -6.26 15.75 1.05
C GLY A 246 -5.53 16.24 2.31
N GLU A 247 -6.06 17.26 3.00
CA GLU A 247 -5.43 17.78 4.21
C GLU A 247 -5.59 16.81 5.38
N LYS A 248 -4.52 16.68 6.16
CA LYS A 248 -4.48 15.86 7.37
C LYS A 248 -5.35 16.51 8.45
N THR A 249 -6.34 15.77 8.95
CA THR A 249 -7.30 16.27 9.95
C THR A 249 -6.89 15.91 11.38
N TRP A 250 -6.29 14.72 11.57
CA TRP A 250 -5.82 14.24 12.87
C TRP A 250 -4.78 13.14 12.70
N THR A 251 -4.05 12.84 13.77
CA THR A 251 -3.05 11.76 13.81
C THR A 251 -3.00 11.13 15.19
N VAL A 252 -3.15 9.82 15.23
CA VAL A 252 -2.90 8.99 16.41
C VAL A 252 -1.53 8.36 16.24
N LYS A 253 -0.55 8.75 17.05
CA LYS A 253 0.76 8.10 17.06
C LYS A 253 0.71 6.82 17.88
N ALA A 254 1.38 5.78 17.39
CA ALA A 254 1.51 4.51 18.08
C ALA A 254 2.98 4.04 18.05
N PRO A 255 3.45 3.33 19.08
CA PRO A 255 4.82 2.77 19.07
C PRO A 255 5.02 1.81 17.90
N SER A 256 3.96 1.13 17.47
CA SER A 256 3.96 0.21 16.34
C SER A 256 2.96 0.62 15.28
N PRO A 257 3.25 0.35 13.99
CA PRO A 257 2.27 0.43 12.92
C PRO A 257 0.96 -0.29 13.25
N PHE A 258 -0.17 0.31 12.92
CA PHE A 258 -1.42 -0.45 12.83
C PHE A 258 -1.26 -1.46 11.69
N THR A 259 -1.41 -2.74 12.01
CA THR A 259 -1.11 -3.85 11.09
C THR A 259 -2.36 -4.50 10.50
N SER A 260 -3.53 -4.20 11.07
CA SER A 260 -4.82 -4.58 10.51
C SER A 260 -5.24 -3.67 9.36
N GLY A 261 -6.23 -4.10 8.58
CA GLY A 261 -7.05 -3.15 7.82
C GLY A 261 -7.83 -2.21 8.73
N VAL A 262 -8.27 -1.09 8.19
CA VAL A 262 -9.13 -0.12 8.88
C VAL A 262 -10.58 -0.32 8.48
N LEU A 263 -11.51 -0.25 9.44
CA LEU A 263 -12.95 -0.28 9.17
C LEU A 263 -13.60 0.98 9.71
N THR A 264 -14.24 1.77 8.85
CA THR A 264 -15.11 2.88 9.27
C THR A 264 -16.58 2.49 9.20
N THR A 265 -17.39 2.91 10.17
CA THR A 265 -18.83 2.60 10.22
C THR A 265 -19.68 3.86 10.28
N GLY A 266 -20.95 3.77 9.86
CA GLY A 266 -21.90 4.89 9.90
C GLY A 266 -22.19 5.47 11.29
N GLY A 267 -21.74 4.78 12.36
CA GLY A 267 -21.73 5.30 13.73
C GLY A 267 -20.60 6.28 14.03
N ASN A 268 -19.87 6.76 13.02
CA ASN A 268 -18.71 7.65 13.15
C ASN A 268 -17.52 7.01 13.89
N LEU A 269 -17.39 5.68 13.81
CA LEU A 269 -16.29 4.93 14.43
C LEU A 269 -15.29 4.43 13.40
N VAL A 270 -14.02 4.40 13.81
CA VAL A 270 -12.88 3.78 13.12
C VAL A 270 -12.40 2.59 13.94
N PHE A 271 -12.31 1.41 13.37
CA PHE A 271 -11.72 0.24 14.02
C PHE A 271 -10.37 -0.12 13.39
N ALA A 272 -9.37 -0.35 14.23
CA ALA A 272 -8.03 -0.78 13.80
C ALA A 272 -7.36 -1.63 14.87
N GLY A 273 -6.43 -2.48 14.45
CA GLY A 273 -5.72 -3.46 15.26
C GLY A 273 -4.21 -3.26 15.21
N THR A 274 -3.57 -3.54 16.33
CA THR A 274 -2.13 -3.37 16.52
C THR A 274 -1.40 -4.73 16.55
N PRO A 275 -0.09 -4.75 16.31
CA PRO A 275 0.71 -5.97 16.42
C PRO A 275 0.82 -6.49 17.86
N GLU A 276 0.58 -5.66 18.87
CA GLU A 276 0.48 -6.04 20.28
C GLU A 276 -0.81 -6.82 20.61
N GLY A 277 -1.79 -6.80 19.69
CA GLY A 277 -3.06 -7.50 19.83
C GLY A 277 -4.19 -6.64 20.39
N ASP A 278 -4.01 -5.31 20.44
CA ASP A 278 -5.06 -4.39 20.81
C ASP A 278 -5.97 -4.12 19.61
N PHE A 279 -7.26 -4.42 19.76
CA PHE A 279 -8.30 -3.98 18.83
C PHE A 279 -8.95 -2.72 19.38
N LYS A 280 -8.88 -1.63 18.63
CA LYS A 280 -9.21 -0.29 19.10
C LYS A 280 -10.31 0.34 18.25
N ALA A 281 -11.11 1.20 18.87
CA ALA A 281 -12.09 2.05 18.21
C ALA A 281 -11.76 3.53 18.45
N PHE A 282 -11.86 4.35 17.41
CA PHE A 282 -11.60 5.79 17.45
C PHE A 282 -12.77 6.59 16.88
N ASP A 283 -12.92 7.83 17.31
CA ASP A 283 -13.82 8.79 16.66
C ASP A 283 -13.29 9.20 15.28
N ILE A 284 -14.14 9.14 14.25
CA ILE A 284 -13.75 9.44 12.86
C ILE A 284 -13.28 10.89 12.64
N ARG A 285 -13.77 11.85 13.43
CA ARG A 285 -13.52 13.27 13.25
C ARG A 285 -12.30 13.75 14.03
N THR A 286 -12.02 13.16 15.18
CA THR A 286 -10.94 13.62 16.09
C THR A 286 -9.78 12.64 16.19
N GLY A 287 -10.00 11.35 15.89
CA GLY A 287 -9.03 10.29 16.17
C GLY A 287 -8.92 9.93 17.66
N GLU A 288 -9.82 10.43 18.52
CA GLU A 288 -9.85 10.08 19.94
C GLU A 288 -10.14 8.59 20.11
N GLU A 289 -9.33 7.89 20.92
CA GLU A 289 -9.58 6.49 21.28
C GLU A 289 -10.80 6.40 22.21
N LEU A 290 -11.84 5.69 21.77
CA LEU A 290 -13.10 5.54 22.49
C LEU A 290 -13.21 4.18 23.21
N TRP A 291 -12.50 3.17 22.70
CA TRP A 291 -12.57 1.81 23.21
C TRP A 291 -11.36 0.98 22.76
N SER A 292 -10.97 -0.01 23.57
CA SER A 292 -9.91 -0.96 23.26
C SER A 292 -10.19 -2.33 23.90
N TYR A 293 -9.72 -3.40 23.25
CA TYR A 293 -9.75 -4.77 23.77
C TYR A 293 -8.52 -5.56 23.35
N ALA A 294 -7.89 -6.25 24.31
CA ALA A 294 -6.72 -7.09 24.06
C ALA A 294 -7.13 -8.50 23.60
N THR A 295 -6.84 -8.83 22.35
CA THR A 295 -7.17 -10.12 21.71
C THR A 295 -6.15 -11.24 22.01
N GLY A 296 -5.00 -10.90 22.58
CA GLY A 296 -3.97 -11.85 23.01
C GLY A 296 -2.96 -12.30 21.94
N SER A 297 -3.16 -11.91 20.67
CA SER A 297 -2.20 -12.06 19.56
C SER A 297 -2.32 -10.86 18.61
N GLY A 298 -1.25 -10.54 17.88
CA GLY A 298 -1.22 -9.41 16.95
C GLY A 298 -2.28 -9.51 15.86
N ILE A 299 -2.83 -8.36 15.45
CA ILE A 299 -3.94 -8.29 14.50
C ILE A 299 -3.43 -7.80 13.15
N VAL A 300 -3.36 -8.72 12.18
CA VAL A 300 -2.96 -8.39 10.80
C VAL A 300 -4.11 -8.41 9.81
N GLY A 301 -5.18 -9.16 10.08
CA GLY A 301 -6.34 -9.21 9.19
C GLY A 301 -7.24 -7.98 9.31
N SER A 302 -8.18 -7.83 8.37
CA SER A 302 -9.08 -6.68 8.35
C SER A 302 -10.34 -6.95 9.18
N PRO A 303 -10.77 -6.01 10.04
CA PRO A 303 -12.06 -6.09 10.70
C PRO A 303 -13.22 -5.92 9.71
N ILE A 304 -14.34 -6.57 9.98
CA ILE A 304 -15.58 -6.46 9.20
C ILE A 304 -16.77 -6.09 10.11
N ALA A 305 -17.78 -5.45 9.54
CA ALA A 305 -19.08 -5.26 10.16
C ALA A 305 -20.14 -6.09 9.44
N PHE A 306 -21.06 -6.70 10.19
CA PHE A 306 -22.23 -7.41 9.65
C PHE A 306 -23.39 -7.33 10.64
N ALA A 307 -24.58 -7.77 10.21
CA ALA A 307 -25.74 -7.85 11.09
C ALA A 307 -26.42 -9.22 10.97
N VAL A 308 -26.93 -9.70 12.11
CA VAL A 308 -27.74 -10.92 12.20
C VAL A 308 -28.97 -10.56 13.03
N ASP A 309 -30.17 -10.83 12.49
CA ASP A 309 -31.45 -10.57 13.16
C ASP A 309 -31.59 -9.14 13.72
N GLY A 310 -31.11 -8.15 12.97
CA GLY A 310 -31.15 -6.73 13.34
C GLY A 310 -30.08 -6.27 14.34
N LYS A 311 -29.24 -7.18 14.85
CA LYS A 311 -28.12 -6.85 15.74
C LYS A 311 -26.83 -6.71 14.94
N GLN A 312 -26.09 -5.62 15.14
CA GLN A 312 -24.80 -5.37 14.49
C GLN A 312 -23.66 -6.05 15.26
N TYR A 313 -22.73 -6.61 14.50
CA TYR A 313 -21.51 -7.25 14.98
C TYR A 313 -20.28 -6.68 14.26
N ILE A 314 -19.17 -6.61 14.99
CA ILE A 314 -17.83 -6.33 14.44
C ILE A 314 -16.98 -7.56 14.68
N ALA A 315 -16.34 -8.10 13.64
CA ALA A 315 -15.44 -9.24 13.78
C ALA A 315 -14.04 -8.92 13.29
N VAL A 316 -13.03 -9.49 13.94
CA VAL A 316 -11.61 -9.32 13.59
C VAL A 316 -10.81 -10.59 13.86
N PRO A 317 -10.00 -11.07 12.89
CA PRO A 317 -9.08 -12.18 13.13
C PRO A 317 -7.84 -11.68 13.90
N SER A 318 -7.48 -12.41 14.95
CA SER A 318 -6.28 -12.20 15.76
C SER A 318 -5.32 -13.38 15.58
N GLY A 319 -4.09 -13.06 15.17
CA GLY A 319 -3.07 -14.05 14.81
C GLY A 319 -1.86 -13.38 14.17
N TRP A 320 -0.77 -13.27 14.92
CA TRP A 320 0.45 -12.61 14.46
C TRP A 320 1.12 -13.34 13.29
N GLY A 321 1.49 -12.61 12.25
CA GLY A 321 2.14 -13.11 11.05
C GLY A 321 2.49 -12.01 10.04
N GLY A 322 2.80 -12.38 8.80
CA GLY A 322 3.22 -11.44 7.76
C GLY A 322 4.68 -11.00 7.86
N TRP A 323 5.07 -10.07 6.98
CA TRP A 323 6.43 -9.52 6.96
C TRP A 323 6.54 -8.31 7.90
N THR A 324 7.51 -8.35 8.81
CA THR A 324 7.88 -7.23 9.69
C THR A 324 9.40 -7.08 9.78
N GLY A 325 10.06 -7.01 8.62
CA GLY A 325 11.52 -6.96 8.51
C GLY A 325 12.17 -5.87 9.36
N TRP A 326 11.65 -4.65 9.30
CA TRP A 326 11.99 -3.55 10.20
C TRP A 326 11.93 -3.91 11.70
N ALA A 327 10.91 -4.65 12.16
CA ALA A 327 10.79 -4.99 13.57
C ALA A 327 11.82 -6.06 13.99
N THR A 328 12.15 -6.99 13.10
CA THR A 328 13.05 -8.13 13.37
C THR A 328 14.53 -7.82 13.13
N TRP A 329 14.84 -7.02 12.12
CA TRP A 329 16.21 -6.74 11.65
C TRP A 329 16.54 -5.24 11.62
N GLY A 330 15.60 -4.37 11.96
CA GLY A 330 15.76 -2.92 11.81
C GLY A 330 16.72 -2.23 12.79
N GLY A 331 17.62 -2.96 13.43
CA GLY A 331 18.69 -2.40 14.27
C GLY A 331 18.21 -1.31 15.22
N LYS A 332 18.76 -0.09 15.06
CA LYS A 332 18.43 1.08 15.89
C LYS A 332 17.02 1.62 15.65
N GLY A 333 16.51 1.51 14.43
CA GLY A 333 15.19 1.99 14.06
C GLY A 333 14.07 1.01 14.37
N GLY A 334 14.39 -0.26 14.67
CA GLY A 334 13.44 -1.37 14.79
C GLY A 334 12.48 -1.30 15.98
N ALA A 335 11.65 -2.33 16.10
CA ALA A 335 10.67 -2.49 17.18
C ALA A 335 10.98 -3.74 18.02
N PRO A 336 11.94 -3.68 18.95
CA PRO A 336 12.35 -4.83 19.76
C PRO A 336 11.20 -5.39 20.61
N HIS A 337 10.22 -4.57 20.99
CA HIS A 337 9.03 -5.00 21.73
C HIS A 337 8.12 -5.94 20.93
N LEU A 338 8.26 -6.02 19.60
CA LEU A 338 7.49 -6.94 18.75
C LEU A 338 8.21 -8.27 18.48
N LYS A 339 9.46 -8.43 18.93
CA LYS A 339 10.29 -9.60 18.64
C LYS A 339 9.67 -10.91 19.16
N ASP A 340 9.00 -10.84 20.31
CA ASP A 340 8.41 -11.99 20.99
C ASP A 340 6.87 -12.00 20.89
N ASN A 341 6.32 -11.38 19.84
CA ASN A 341 4.88 -11.36 19.61
C ASN A 341 4.30 -12.77 19.53
N ARG A 342 3.21 -12.98 20.28
CA ARG A 342 2.55 -14.27 20.35
C ARG A 342 1.84 -14.56 19.04
N LYS A 343 2.13 -15.73 18.46
CA LYS A 343 1.31 -16.31 17.37
C LYS A 343 -0.10 -16.63 17.89
N GLY A 344 -1.04 -16.75 16.96
CA GLY A 344 -2.43 -17.04 17.28
C GLY A 344 -3.23 -17.34 16.02
N GLY A 345 -4.52 -17.63 16.20
CA GLY A 345 -5.44 -17.94 15.12
C GLY A 345 -6.87 -18.00 15.64
N THR A 346 -7.40 -16.86 16.06
CA THR A 346 -8.72 -16.74 16.70
C THR A 346 -9.55 -15.67 16.00
N LEU A 347 -10.85 -15.88 15.86
CA LEU A 347 -11.79 -14.83 15.43
C LEU A 347 -12.48 -14.25 16.66
N PHE A 348 -12.36 -12.94 16.85
CA PHE A 348 -13.12 -12.21 17.87
C PHE A 348 -14.34 -11.57 17.22
N VAL A 349 -15.50 -11.63 17.90
CA VAL A 349 -16.76 -11.03 17.46
C VAL A 349 -17.33 -10.19 18.60
N PHE A 350 -17.58 -8.92 18.34
CA PHE A 350 -18.06 -7.92 19.30
C PHE A 350 -19.45 -7.44 18.92
N ALA A 351 -20.29 -7.18 19.91
CA ALA A 351 -21.56 -6.50 19.76
C ALA A 351 -21.87 -5.73 21.05
N LEU A 352 -22.78 -4.75 20.96
CA LEU A 352 -23.33 -4.13 22.16
C LEU A 352 -24.18 -5.15 22.94
N PHE A 353 -24.19 -5.01 24.27
CA PHE A 353 -25.13 -5.71 25.11
C PHE A 353 -26.56 -5.30 24.74
N ASP A 354 -27.51 -6.23 24.87
CA ASP A 354 -28.91 -5.88 24.73
C ASP A 354 -29.28 -4.93 25.86
N VAL A 355 -29.83 -3.76 25.51
CA VAL A 355 -30.33 -2.81 26.50
C VAL A 355 -31.59 -3.44 27.10
N LYS A 356 -31.56 -3.70 28.41
CA LYS A 356 -32.72 -4.20 29.16
C LYS A 356 -33.76 -3.10 29.36
#